data_AF-A0A947RPJ1-F1
#
_entry.id   AF-A0A947RPJ1-F1
#
_cell.length_a   1.000
_cell.length_b   1.000
_cell.length_c   1.000
_cell.angle_alpha   90.00
_cell.angle_beta   90.00
_cell.angle_gamma   90.00
#
_symmetry.space_group_name_H-M   'P 1'
#
loop_
_entity.id
_entity.type
_entity.pdbx_description
1 polymer ?
#
loop_
_entity_poly.entity_id
_entity_poly.type
_entity_poly.pdbx_seq_one_letter_code
_entity_poly.pdbx_strand_id
1 'polypeptide(L)'
;MRDIRWMVAVALLAAFGTTNVAIACTVLAIGNGEMTLFGNNEDYALAEPHLWTVAATDVYYGYVALGFDRYAQGGINTAGLCFDATGVPGPSAKSLGGKHSNSNQYDFCQAALRECATINELEEFLRMRYLDRISGGQFLFADASGASLVLCVDARGEVVIDRTEGSFRVITNFNVASPELGGYPCWRFSNATAGLTSIVSGEVELTVEALVATLDIVHFSSGSSETMYSNIFDLTQGIAYVYFQHDFDNPLELDVAAWTATSQNILLSSLFGG
;
A
#
# COMPACT_ATOMS: atom_id res chain seq x y z
N MET A 1 12.01 37.45 -62.22
CA MET A 1 12.18 36.08 -61.70
C MET A 1 12.94 36.19 -60.38
N ARG A 2 12.31 36.69 -59.31
CA ARG A 2 11.67 35.97 -58.18
C ARG A 2 12.62 35.01 -57.44
N ASP A 3 13.21 35.57 -56.39
CA ASP A 3 13.94 34.94 -55.28
C ASP A 3 13.09 33.88 -54.57
N ILE A 4 13.69 32.73 -54.23
CA ILE A 4 13.12 31.77 -53.27
C ILE A 4 14.25 31.31 -52.35
N ARG A 5 14.23 31.87 -51.13
CA ARG A 5 15.02 31.46 -49.97
C ARG A 5 14.42 30.14 -49.46
N TRP A 6 15.17 29.05 -49.46
CA TRP A 6 14.77 27.83 -48.78
C TRP A 6 15.17 27.89 -47.31
N MET A 7 14.19 28.18 -46.44
CA MET A 7 14.28 27.90 -45.01
C MET A 7 14.03 26.40 -44.81
N VAL A 8 15.03 25.68 -44.33
CA VAL A 8 14.83 24.34 -43.75
C VAL A 8 14.27 24.54 -42.34
N ALA A 9 12.97 24.39 -42.18
CA ALA A 9 12.34 24.29 -40.87
C ALA A 9 12.43 22.84 -40.40
N VAL A 10 13.36 22.56 -39.47
CA VAL A 10 13.38 21.31 -38.72
C VAL A 10 12.25 21.38 -37.69
N ALA A 11 11.15 20.70 -37.96
CA ALA A 11 10.12 20.46 -36.97
C ALA A 11 10.56 19.31 -36.06
N LEU A 12 11.23 19.64 -34.95
CA LEU A 12 11.38 18.73 -33.82
C LEU A 12 10.01 18.62 -33.15
N LEU A 13 9.24 17.60 -33.51
CA LEU A 13 8.13 17.12 -32.71
C LEU A 13 8.72 16.50 -31.44
N ALA A 14 8.88 17.32 -30.40
CA ALA A 14 8.98 16.81 -29.05
C ALA A 14 7.62 16.18 -28.73
N ALA A 15 7.54 14.86 -28.87
CA ALA A 15 6.50 14.07 -28.24
C ALA A 15 6.71 14.21 -26.73
N PHE A 16 6.09 15.23 -26.12
CA PHE A 16 5.84 15.23 -24.70
C PHE A 16 4.88 14.08 -24.44
N GLY A 17 5.45 12.90 -24.18
CA GLY A 17 4.71 11.85 -23.51
C GLY A 17 4.22 12.46 -22.21
N THR A 18 2.91 12.56 -22.06
CA THR A 18 2.29 12.76 -20.76
C THR A 18 2.67 11.53 -19.95
N THR A 19 3.76 11.60 -19.20
CA THR A 19 4.01 10.66 -18.12
C THR A 19 2.87 10.90 -17.15
N ASN A 20 1.83 10.06 -17.23
CA ASN A 20 0.91 9.92 -16.11
C ASN A 20 1.80 9.64 -14.91
N VAL A 21 1.87 10.61 -14.02
CA VAL A 21 2.62 10.50 -12.78
C VAL A 21 1.90 9.40 -12.03
N ALA A 22 2.47 8.20 -12.08
CA ALA A 22 2.00 7.09 -11.30
C ALA A 22 2.19 7.52 -9.84
N ILE A 23 1.06 7.72 -9.15
CA ILE A 23 0.94 7.77 -7.69
C ILE A 23 1.80 6.63 -7.16
N ALA A 24 2.89 6.96 -6.49
CA ALA A 24 4.02 6.07 -6.34
C ALA A 24 4.03 5.44 -4.93
N CYS A 25 3.13 4.54 -4.53
CA CYS A 25 3.22 3.92 -3.19
C CYS A 25 4.28 2.79 -3.11
N THR A 26 4.86 2.52 -1.93
CA THR A 26 5.70 1.33 -1.66
C THR A 26 5.17 0.64 -0.41
N VAL A 27 4.82 -0.64 -0.53
CA VAL A 27 4.32 -1.45 0.59
C VAL A 27 5.20 -2.68 0.75
N LEU A 28 5.54 -3.01 2.00
CA LEU A 28 6.37 -4.16 2.34
C LEU A 28 5.86 -4.91 3.57
N ALA A 29 6.19 -6.19 3.65
CA ALA A 29 5.93 -7.03 4.81
C ALA A 29 7.13 -7.95 5.04
N ILE A 30 7.52 -8.18 6.29
CA ILE A 30 8.64 -9.07 6.65
C ILE A 30 8.36 -9.72 8.00
N GLY A 31 8.73 -10.99 8.15
CA GLY A 31 8.61 -11.71 9.41
C GLY A 31 9.70 -12.75 9.59
N ASN A 32 10.14 -12.94 10.84
CA ASN A 32 11.16 -13.94 11.21
C ASN A 32 10.63 -15.01 12.20
N GLY A 33 9.31 -15.03 12.44
CA GLY A 33 8.64 -15.93 13.38
C GLY A 33 8.57 -15.40 14.83
N GLU A 34 9.35 -14.38 15.17
CA GLU A 34 9.28 -13.67 16.45
C GLU A 34 8.62 -12.30 16.30
N MET A 35 8.96 -11.59 15.23
CA MET A 35 8.43 -10.28 14.90
C MET A 35 7.94 -10.28 13.45
N THR A 36 6.78 -9.66 13.23
CA THR A 36 6.24 -9.40 11.89
C THR A 36 5.94 -7.91 11.76
N LEU A 37 6.58 -7.28 10.78
CA LEU A 37 6.41 -5.86 10.50
C LEU A 37 5.85 -5.64 9.09
N PHE A 38 5.02 -4.61 8.96
CA PHE A 38 4.41 -4.19 7.70
C PHE A 38 4.63 -2.69 7.51
N GLY A 39 5.19 -2.27 6.37
CA GLY A 39 5.54 -0.88 6.10
C GLY A 39 4.87 -0.32 4.85
N ASN A 40 4.53 0.96 4.86
CA ASN A 40 4.03 1.69 3.70
C ASN A 40 4.64 3.11 3.60
N ASN A 41 4.89 3.56 2.37
CA ASN A 41 4.95 4.98 1.99
C ASN A 41 3.77 5.28 1.06
N GLU A 42 2.85 6.15 1.50
CA GLU A 42 1.71 6.59 0.71
C GLU A 42 2.05 7.89 -0.02
N ASP A 43 2.15 7.80 -1.34
CA ASP A 43 2.46 8.95 -2.19
C ASP A 43 1.17 9.48 -2.82
N TYR A 44 0.75 10.68 -2.46
CA TYR A 44 -0.48 11.27 -3.01
C TYR A 44 -0.32 12.76 -3.33
N ALA A 45 -1.20 13.27 -4.19
CA ALA A 45 -1.21 14.68 -4.56
C ALA A 45 -2.07 15.49 -3.57
N LEU A 46 -1.43 16.34 -2.76
CA LEU A 46 -2.01 17.49 -2.04
C LEU A 46 -3.43 17.28 -1.48
N ALA A 47 -3.63 16.18 -0.75
CA ALA A 47 -4.84 15.90 0.02
C ALA A 47 -4.45 15.69 1.49
N GLU A 48 -5.30 16.15 2.41
CA GLU A 48 -5.06 15.94 3.84
C GLU A 48 -5.40 14.49 4.20
N PRO A 49 -4.42 13.67 4.63
CA PRO A 49 -4.69 12.30 5.05
C PRO A 49 -5.48 12.29 6.36
N HIS A 50 -6.23 11.23 6.55
CA HIS A 50 -7.01 10.97 7.74
C HIS A 50 -6.56 9.69 8.41
N LEU A 51 -6.66 9.67 9.74
CA LEU A 51 -6.60 8.47 10.56
C LEU A 51 -8.01 8.15 11.04
N TRP A 52 -8.45 6.92 10.77
CA TRP A 52 -9.71 6.38 11.26
C TRP A 52 -9.46 5.33 12.30
N THR A 53 -10.24 5.36 13.37
CA THR A 53 -10.38 4.24 14.29
C THR A 53 -11.81 3.72 14.19
N VAL A 54 -11.95 2.40 14.20
CA VAL A 54 -13.25 1.74 14.26
C VAL A 54 -13.24 0.80 15.45
N ALA A 55 -14.23 0.97 16.32
CA ALA A 55 -14.29 0.20 17.54
C ALA A 55 -14.58 -1.28 17.31
N ALA A 56 -13.92 -2.13 18.09
CA ALA A 56 -14.23 -3.54 18.15
C ALA A 56 -15.65 -3.77 18.69
N THR A 57 -16.23 -4.90 18.30
CA THR A 57 -17.51 -5.41 18.85
C THR A 57 -17.33 -6.88 19.22
N ASP A 58 -18.35 -7.48 19.83
CA ASP A 58 -18.32 -8.92 20.19
C ASP A 58 -18.12 -9.86 18.98
N VAL A 59 -18.35 -9.37 17.76
CA VAL A 59 -18.31 -10.16 16.51
C VAL A 59 -17.32 -9.63 15.47
N TYR A 60 -16.80 -8.41 15.64
CA TYR A 60 -15.92 -7.78 14.66
C TYR A 60 -14.71 -7.17 15.34
N TYR A 61 -13.55 -7.32 14.70
CA TYR A 61 -12.32 -6.66 15.12
C TYR A 61 -12.43 -5.15 14.98
N GLY A 62 -11.78 -4.44 15.91
CA GLY A 62 -11.51 -3.02 15.77
C GLY A 62 -10.34 -2.81 14.81
N TYR A 63 -10.25 -1.66 14.18
CA TYR A 63 -9.12 -1.36 13.30
C TYR A 63 -8.75 0.12 13.25
N VAL A 64 -7.48 0.35 12.95
CA VAL A 64 -6.93 1.65 12.59
C VAL A 64 -6.70 1.66 11.08
N ALA A 65 -7.06 2.74 10.40
CA ALA A 65 -6.88 2.89 8.97
C ALA A 65 -6.39 4.29 8.61
N LEU A 66 -5.67 4.38 7.49
CA LEU A 66 -5.11 5.60 6.91
C LEU A 66 -5.57 5.75 5.45
N GLY A 67 -5.63 6.99 4.95
CA GLY A 67 -6.00 7.30 3.57
C GLY A 67 -6.63 8.68 3.38
N PHE A 68 -7.39 8.87 2.30
CA PHE A 68 -7.94 10.18 1.88
C PHE A 68 -9.44 10.10 1.56
N ASP A 69 -10.14 11.25 1.59
CA ASP A 69 -11.50 11.43 1.04
C ASP A 69 -12.53 10.33 1.40
N ARG A 70 -12.43 9.78 2.63
CA ARG A 70 -13.25 8.68 3.20
C ARG A 70 -12.88 7.26 2.76
N TYR A 71 -11.80 7.07 2.02
CA TYR A 71 -11.29 5.77 1.62
C TYR A 71 -10.10 5.40 2.49
N ALA A 72 -10.28 4.38 3.33
CA ALA A 72 -9.18 3.69 3.97
C ALA A 72 -8.37 2.94 2.91
N GLN A 73 -7.14 3.39 2.66
CA GLN A 73 -6.24 2.80 1.67
C GLN A 73 -5.32 1.74 2.27
N GLY A 74 -5.05 1.84 3.57
CA GLY A 74 -4.36 0.84 4.35
C GLY A 74 -4.82 0.83 5.81
N GLY A 75 -4.48 -0.22 6.56
CA GLY A 75 -4.84 -0.32 7.97
C GLY A 75 -4.46 -1.65 8.62
N ILE A 76 -4.65 -1.71 9.93
CA ILE A 76 -4.39 -2.87 10.80
C ILE A 76 -5.57 -3.06 11.76
N ASN A 77 -5.96 -4.32 11.99
CA ASN A 77 -6.96 -4.65 12.99
C ASN A 77 -6.37 -5.13 14.31
N THR A 78 -7.21 -5.23 15.33
CA THR A 78 -6.82 -5.68 16.69
C THR A 78 -6.31 -7.13 16.75
N ALA A 79 -6.44 -7.91 15.68
CA ALA A 79 -5.89 -9.26 15.58
C ALA A 79 -4.54 -9.32 14.83
N GLY A 80 -4.04 -8.19 14.33
CA GLY A 80 -2.79 -8.10 13.60
C GLY A 80 -2.90 -8.41 12.10
N LEU A 81 -4.10 -8.53 11.54
CA LEU A 81 -4.28 -8.52 10.09
C LEU A 81 -4.17 -7.08 9.60
N CYS A 82 -3.37 -6.87 8.57
CA CYS A 82 -3.21 -5.57 7.93
C CYS A 82 -3.27 -5.65 6.41
N PHE A 83 -3.44 -4.49 5.79
CA PHE A 83 -3.31 -4.34 4.36
C PHE A 83 -2.86 -2.93 3.99
N ASP A 84 -2.32 -2.82 2.78
CA ASP A 84 -2.20 -1.55 2.07
C ASP A 84 -2.16 -1.83 0.55
N ALA A 85 -2.23 -0.78 -0.26
CA ALA A 85 -2.41 -0.90 -1.69
C ALA A 85 -1.46 0.00 -2.48
N THR A 86 -1.14 -0.43 -3.70
CA THR A 86 -0.45 0.42 -4.67
C THR A 86 -1.25 0.53 -5.96
N GLY A 87 -1.23 1.73 -6.56
CA GLY A 87 -1.74 1.92 -7.91
C GLY A 87 -0.84 1.24 -8.93
N VAL A 88 -1.41 0.50 -9.88
CA VAL A 88 -0.66 -0.25 -10.90
C VAL A 88 -1.27 -0.11 -12.29
N PRO A 89 -0.46 -0.22 -13.37
CA PRO A 89 -1.03 -0.37 -14.70
C PRO A 89 -1.72 -1.74 -14.84
N GLY A 90 -2.82 -1.75 -15.59
CA GLY A 90 -3.49 -2.99 -15.96
C GLY A 90 -4.99 -2.84 -16.14
N PRO A 91 -5.66 -3.92 -16.59
CA PRO A 91 -7.10 -3.94 -16.74
C PRO A 91 -7.79 -3.97 -15.37
N SER A 92 -9.09 -3.67 -15.37
CA SER A 92 -9.96 -4.01 -14.24
C SER A 92 -10.18 -5.52 -14.17
N ALA A 93 -10.48 -6.01 -12.97
CA ALA A 93 -10.93 -7.39 -12.79
C ALA A 93 -12.17 -7.66 -13.66
N LYS A 94 -12.22 -8.83 -14.29
CA LYS A 94 -13.39 -9.26 -15.05
C LYS A 94 -14.62 -9.30 -14.15
N SER A 95 -15.71 -8.71 -14.63
CA SER A 95 -17.00 -8.90 -13.99
C SER A 95 -17.51 -10.31 -14.26
N LEU A 96 -17.88 -11.01 -13.19
CA LEU A 96 -18.53 -12.32 -13.25
C LEU A 96 -20.05 -12.22 -13.42
N GLY A 97 -20.61 -11.00 -13.48
CA GLY A 97 -22.05 -10.76 -13.47
C GLY A 97 -22.69 -10.98 -12.10
N GLY A 98 -23.48 -10.03 -11.62
CA GLY A 98 -24.13 -10.08 -10.31
C GLY A 98 -24.36 -8.69 -9.71
N LYS A 99 -25.05 -8.61 -8.57
CA LYS A 99 -25.11 -7.36 -7.79
C LYS A 99 -23.81 -7.23 -6.99
N HIS A 100 -23.10 -6.12 -7.15
CA HIS A 100 -21.90 -5.84 -6.38
C HIS A 100 -22.24 -5.69 -4.89
N SER A 101 -21.41 -6.25 -4.01
CA SER A 101 -21.46 -5.97 -2.58
C SER A 101 -20.72 -4.69 -2.21
N ASN A 102 -19.84 -4.21 -3.09
CA ASN A 102 -18.89 -3.13 -2.80
C ASN A 102 -19.21 -1.89 -3.63
N SER A 103 -19.18 -0.73 -2.99
CA SER A 103 -19.33 0.59 -3.60
C SER A 103 -18.02 1.12 -4.22
N ASN A 104 -16.86 0.70 -3.69
CA ASN A 104 -15.53 1.04 -4.20
C ASN A 104 -14.53 -0.13 -4.06
N GLN A 105 -13.28 0.07 -4.53
CA GLN A 105 -12.25 -0.99 -4.54
C GLN A 105 -11.65 -1.31 -3.16
N TYR A 106 -11.86 -0.50 -2.13
CA TYR A 106 -11.33 -0.68 -0.77
C TYR A 106 -12.36 -1.23 0.23
N ASP A 107 -13.65 -1.28 -0.13
CA ASP A 107 -14.71 -1.74 0.79
C ASP A 107 -14.48 -3.18 1.27
N PHE A 108 -13.96 -4.06 0.40
CA PHE A 108 -13.64 -5.42 0.80
C PHE A 108 -12.47 -5.47 1.78
N CYS A 109 -11.52 -4.53 1.70
CA CYS A 109 -10.39 -4.47 2.63
C CYS A 109 -10.85 -4.06 4.02
N GLN A 110 -11.74 -3.07 4.13
CA GLN A 110 -12.35 -2.70 5.41
C GLN A 110 -13.20 -3.83 6.00
N ALA A 111 -13.95 -4.54 5.17
CA ALA A 111 -14.68 -5.73 5.60
C ALA A 111 -13.73 -6.84 6.07
N ALA A 112 -12.61 -7.08 5.37
CA ALA A 112 -11.58 -8.02 5.79
C ALA A 112 -10.95 -7.63 7.14
N LEU A 113 -10.61 -6.35 7.36
CA LEU A 113 -10.12 -5.89 8.66
C LEU A 113 -11.12 -6.13 9.79
N ARG A 114 -12.44 -6.11 9.51
CA ARG A 114 -13.47 -6.38 10.53
C ARG A 114 -13.71 -7.87 10.78
N GLU A 115 -13.58 -8.70 9.74
CA GLU A 115 -14.05 -10.09 9.74
C GLU A 115 -12.94 -11.13 9.85
N CYS A 116 -11.70 -10.80 9.53
CA CYS A 116 -10.59 -11.75 9.44
C CYS A 116 -9.47 -11.41 10.41
N ALA A 117 -8.88 -12.42 11.04
CA ALA A 117 -7.68 -12.31 11.87
C ALA A 117 -6.40 -12.76 11.15
N THR A 118 -6.52 -13.64 10.16
CA THR A 118 -5.37 -14.28 9.50
C THR A 118 -5.46 -14.24 7.99
N ILE A 119 -4.34 -14.46 7.30
CA ILE A 119 -4.25 -14.61 5.86
C ILE A 119 -5.04 -15.83 5.37
N ASN A 120 -5.13 -16.90 6.17
CA ASN A 120 -5.96 -18.05 5.81
C ASN A 120 -7.45 -17.70 5.80
N GLU A 121 -7.94 -17.00 6.83
CA GLU A 121 -9.32 -16.50 6.87
C GLU A 121 -9.59 -15.48 5.77
N LEU A 122 -8.63 -14.59 5.50
CA LEU A 122 -8.71 -13.63 4.40
C LEU A 122 -8.84 -14.33 3.05
N GLU A 123 -8.06 -15.37 2.78
CA GLU A 123 -8.12 -16.09 1.51
C GLU A 123 -9.50 -16.72 1.31
N GLU A 124 -10.07 -17.34 2.34
CA GLU A 124 -11.44 -17.86 2.32
C GLU A 124 -12.46 -16.74 2.09
N PHE A 125 -12.31 -15.62 2.79
CA PHE A 125 -13.15 -14.42 2.63
C PHE A 125 -13.13 -13.91 1.18
N LEU A 126 -11.94 -13.76 0.57
CA LEU A 126 -11.78 -13.26 -0.79
C LEU A 126 -12.42 -14.18 -1.83
N ARG A 127 -12.32 -15.51 -1.64
CA ARG A 127 -12.92 -16.51 -2.55
C ARG A 127 -14.45 -16.44 -2.59
N MET A 128 -15.08 -15.88 -1.56
CA MET A 128 -16.53 -15.75 -1.45
C MET A 128 -17.07 -14.38 -1.94
N ARG A 129 -16.21 -13.49 -2.44
CA ARG A 129 -16.57 -12.11 -2.79
C ARG A 129 -16.47 -11.84 -4.29
N TYR A 130 -17.27 -10.89 -4.76
CA TYR A 130 -17.12 -10.32 -6.09
C TYR A 130 -16.06 -9.21 -6.06
N LEU A 131 -14.92 -9.45 -6.68
CA LEU A 131 -13.77 -8.55 -6.72
C LEU A 131 -13.67 -7.76 -8.03
N ASP A 132 -14.77 -7.67 -8.78
CA ASP A 132 -14.85 -7.04 -10.10
C ASP A 132 -14.76 -5.50 -10.09
N ARG A 133 -14.63 -4.91 -8.89
CA ARG A 133 -14.37 -3.48 -8.69
C ARG A 133 -12.89 -3.14 -8.57
N ILE A 134 -11.99 -4.13 -8.49
CA ILE A 134 -10.55 -3.89 -8.48
C ILE A 134 -10.15 -3.37 -9.86
N SER A 135 -9.58 -2.16 -9.90
CA SER A 135 -9.17 -1.53 -11.15
C SER A 135 -7.95 -0.65 -10.93
N GLY A 136 -6.82 -1.03 -11.53
CA GLY A 136 -5.58 -0.26 -11.42
C GLY A 136 -4.98 -0.25 -10.00
N GLY A 137 -5.27 -1.28 -9.20
CA GLY A 137 -4.75 -1.46 -7.85
C GLY A 137 -4.29 -2.89 -7.60
N GLN A 138 -3.31 -3.04 -6.72
CA GLN A 138 -2.93 -4.31 -6.09
C GLN A 138 -2.80 -4.10 -4.59
N PHE A 139 -2.99 -5.16 -3.81
CA PHE A 139 -3.09 -5.09 -2.36
C PHE A 139 -2.14 -6.11 -1.75
N LEU A 140 -1.31 -5.68 -0.80
CA LEU A 140 -0.51 -6.57 0.03
C LEU A 140 -1.19 -6.68 1.39
N PHE A 141 -1.45 -7.92 1.80
CA PHE A 141 -1.95 -8.27 3.11
C PHE A 141 -0.87 -9.04 3.87
N ALA A 142 -0.82 -8.85 5.19
CA ALA A 142 -0.04 -9.67 6.09
C ALA A 142 -0.78 -9.87 7.42
N ASP A 143 -0.42 -10.91 8.17
CA ASP A 143 -0.90 -11.13 9.54
C ASP A 143 0.25 -11.31 10.54
N ALA A 144 -0.08 -11.33 11.83
CA ALA A 144 0.88 -11.46 12.92
C ALA A 144 1.77 -12.72 12.86
N SER A 145 1.35 -13.76 12.12
CA SER A 145 2.15 -14.98 11.96
C SER A 145 3.31 -14.84 10.97
N GLY A 146 3.36 -13.73 10.22
CA GLY A 146 4.31 -13.51 9.13
C GLY A 146 3.80 -14.01 7.77
N ALA A 147 2.60 -14.59 7.72
CA ALA A 147 1.97 -14.94 6.45
C ALA A 147 1.61 -13.66 5.67
N SER A 148 1.69 -13.73 4.34
CA SER A 148 1.32 -12.62 3.47
C SER A 148 0.69 -13.10 2.17
N LEU A 149 -0.08 -12.23 1.54
CA LEU A 149 -0.82 -12.48 0.31
C LEU A 149 -0.86 -11.21 -0.53
N VAL A 150 -0.58 -11.32 -1.83
CA VAL A 150 -0.81 -10.23 -2.78
C VAL A 150 -2.05 -10.52 -3.61
N LEU A 151 -2.99 -9.59 -3.62
CA LEU A 151 -4.18 -9.61 -4.47
C LEU A 151 -3.99 -8.61 -5.61
N CYS A 152 -4.04 -9.08 -6.85
CA CYS A 152 -3.89 -8.22 -8.03
C CYS A 152 -4.74 -8.74 -9.20
N VAL A 153 -4.73 -8.02 -10.32
CA VAL A 153 -5.42 -8.40 -11.56
C VAL A 153 -4.37 -8.56 -12.65
N ASP A 154 -4.29 -9.73 -13.29
CA ASP A 154 -3.30 -9.97 -14.34
C ASP A 154 -3.62 -9.21 -15.65
N ALA A 155 -2.72 -9.27 -16.64
CA ALA A 155 -2.90 -8.67 -17.96
C ALA A 155 -4.16 -9.16 -18.72
N ARG A 156 -4.77 -10.27 -18.30
CA ARG A 156 -5.99 -10.84 -18.89
C ARG A 156 -7.26 -10.41 -18.16
N GLY A 157 -7.15 -9.66 -17.06
CA GLY A 157 -8.27 -9.26 -16.21
C GLY A 157 -8.69 -10.34 -15.20
N GLU A 158 -7.88 -11.38 -15.00
CA GLU A 158 -8.15 -12.41 -13.98
C GLU A 158 -7.64 -11.95 -12.62
N VAL A 159 -8.42 -12.23 -11.57
CA VAL A 159 -7.97 -11.98 -10.20
C VAL A 159 -6.93 -13.03 -9.83
N VAL A 160 -5.78 -12.56 -9.34
CA VAL A 160 -4.67 -13.37 -8.87
C VAL A 160 -4.53 -13.19 -7.37
N ILE A 161 -4.55 -14.30 -6.65
CA ILE A 161 -4.19 -14.40 -5.23
C ILE A 161 -2.82 -15.06 -5.17
N ASP A 162 -1.78 -14.28 -4.93
CA ASP A 162 -0.40 -14.77 -4.80
C ASP A 162 -0.07 -15.04 -3.33
N ARG A 163 0.11 -16.33 -3.05
CA ARG A 163 0.45 -16.94 -1.76
C ARG A 163 1.91 -17.39 -1.67
N THR A 164 2.76 -17.02 -2.64
CA THR A 164 4.18 -17.41 -2.68
C THR A 164 4.85 -17.19 -1.32
N GLU A 165 5.47 -18.24 -0.81
CA GLU A 165 6.15 -18.18 0.48
C GLU A 165 7.47 -17.43 0.35
N GLY A 166 7.84 -16.70 1.40
CA GLY A 166 9.08 -15.95 1.47
C GLY A 166 9.17 -15.22 2.80
N SER A 167 10.39 -14.89 3.22
CA SER A 167 10.63 -14.17 4.47
C SER A 167 10.16 -12.70 4.41
N PHE A 168 9.95 -12.16 3.21
CA PHE A 168 9.37 -10.83 3.00
C PHE A 168 8.60 -10.73 1.68
N ARG A 169 7.78 -9.67 1.56
CA ARG A 169 7.09 -9.24 0.34
C ARG A 169 7.26 -7.74 0.12
N VAL A 170 7.31 -7.32 -1.13
CA VAL A 170 7.32 -5.90 -1.54
C VAL A 170 6.38 -5.74 -2.74
N ILE A 171 5.57 -4.69 -2.73
CA ILE A 171 4.83 -4.21 -3.90
C ILE A 171 5.09 -2.71 -4.09
N THR A 172 5.18 -2.28 -5.35
CA THR A 172 5.25 -0.86 -5.74
C THR A 172 4.30 -0.63 -6.91
N ASN A 173 4.54 0.33 -7.81
CA ASN A 173 3.57 0.72 -8.86
C ASN A 173 3.74 0.01 -10.19
N PHE A 174 4.21 -1.23 -10.14
CA PHE A 174 4.08 -2.17 -11.25
C PHE A 174 3.26 -3.36 -10.77
N ASN A 175 2.55 -3.98 -11.70
CA ASN A 175 1.75 -5.16 -11.40
C ASN A 175 2.66 -6.37 -11.19
N VAL A 176 2.68 -6.96 -9.99
CA VAL A 176 3.60 -8.08 -9.72
C VAL A 176 3.27 -9.35 -10.50
N ALA A 177 2.00 -9.54 -10.89
CA ALA A 177 1.57 -10.67 -11.73
C ALA A 177 1.79 -10.40 -13.23
N SER A 178 1.97 -9.15 -13.64
CA SER A 178 2.19 -8.75 -15.03
C SER A 178 3.10 -7.52 -15.15
N PRO A 179 4.41 -7.63 -14.81
CA PRO A 179 5.33 -6.49 -14.80
C PRO A 179 5.51 -5.82 -16.17
N GLU A 180 5.24 -6.55 -17.25
CA GLU A 180 5.26 -6.04 -18.63
C GLU A 180 4.22 -4.94 -18.92
N LEU A 181 3.23 -4.75 -18.03
CA LEU A 181 2.23 -3.69 -18.15
C LEU A 181 2.80 -2.29 -17.87
N GLY A 182 4.01 -2.20 -17.31
CA GLY A 182 4.74 -0.95 -17.07
C GLY A 182 5.07 -0.71 -15.60
N GLY A 183 5.88 0.31 -15.35
CA GLY A 183 6.35 0.65 -13.99
C GLY A 183 7.53 -0.22 -13.50
N TYR A 184 7.89 -1.27 -14.23
CA TYR A 184 9.05 -2.13 -13.97
C TYR A 184 10.14 -1.95 -15.06
N PRO A 185 11.45 -1.94 -14.73
CA PRO A 185 12.03 -2.03 -13.39
C PRO A 185 11.72 -0.80 -12.53
N CYS A 186 11.59 -1.01 -11.22
CA CYS A 186 11.27 0.04 -10.25
C CYS A 186 12.41 0.18 -9.23
N TRP A 187 13.00 1.37 -9.13
CA TRP A 187 14.11 1.61 -8.21
C TRP A 187 13.71 1.44 -6.73
N ARG A 188 12.48 1.83 -6.36
CA ARG A 188 11.95 1.67 -5.00
C ARG A 188 11.76 0.21 -4.63
N PHE A 189 11.25 -0.58 -5.58
CA PHE A 189 11.16 -2.02 -5.40
C PHE A 189 12.55 -2.63 -5.18
N SER A 190 13.53 -2.27 -6.00
CA SER A 190 14.90 -2.77 -5.85
C SER A 190 15.54 -2.37 -4.52
N ASN A 191 15.40 -1.11 -4.11
CA ASN A 191 15.98 -0.62 -2.85
C ASN A 191 15.28 -1.19 -1.61
N ALA A 192 13.94 -1.28 -1.61
CA ALA A 192 13.20 -1.93 -0.55
C ALA A 192 13.56 -3.42 -0.45
N THR A 193 13.65 -4.11 -1.59
CA THR A 193 14.09 -5.51 -1.64
C THR A 193 15.51 -5.69 -1.09
N ALA A 194 16.43 -4.76 -1.39
CA ALA A 194 17.79 -4.80 -0.88
C ALA A 194 17.83 -4.64 0.66
N GLY A 195 17.06 -3.69 1.20
CA GLY A 195 16.93 -3.49 2.66
C GLY A 195 16.33 -4.70 3.38
N LEU A 196 15.29 -5.32 2.83
CA LEU A 196 14.72 -6.53 3.42
C LEU A 196 15.62 -7.75 3.26
N THR A 197 16.40 -7.81 2.18
CA THR A 197 17.38 -8.89 1.97
C THR A 197 18.50 -8.84 3.00
N SER A 198 19.01 -7.65 3.37
CA SER A 198 20.02 -7.54 4.41
C SER A 198 19.48 -7.92 5.79
N ILE A 199 18.19 -7.68 6.04
CA ILE A 199 17.53 -8.17 7.27
C ILE A 199 17.46 -9.70 7.27
N VAL A 200 17.00 -10.31 6.18
CA VAL A 200 16.87 -11.77 6.07
C VAL A 200 18.23 -12.48 6.09
N SER A 201 19.28 -11.86 5.55
CA SER A 201 20.64 -12.43 5.62
C SER A 201 21.28 -12.32 7.01
N GLY A 202 20.66 -11.59 7.94
CA GLY A 202 21.19 -11.32 9.27
C GLY A 202 22.30 -10.26 9.30
N GLU A 203 22.50 -9.51 8.20
CA GLU A 203 23.40 -8.35 8.18
C GLU A 203 22.83 -7.16 8.98
N VAL A 204 21.50 -7.04 8.99
CA VAL A 204 20.73 -6.05 9.75
C VAL A 204 19.70 -6.79 10.62
N GLU A 205 19.51 -6.36 11.87
CA GLU A 205 18.48 -6.94 12.74
C GLU A 205 17.08 -6.48 12.31
N LEU A 206 16.08 -7.36 12.42
CA LEU A 206 14.70 -6.97 12.16
C LEU A 206 14.19 -6.10 13.31
N THR A 207 14.11 -4.79 13.07
CA THR A 207 13.53 -3.81 14.00
C THR A 207 12.66 -2.80 13.26
N VAL A 208 11.86 -2.03 14.00
CA VAL A 208 11.09 -0.91 13.44
C VAL A 208 12.03 0.09 12.76
N GLU A 209 13.16 0.40 13.39
CA GLU A 209 14.16 1.34 12.87
C GLU A 209 14.79 0.86 11.55
N ALA A 210 15.00 -0.45 11.39
CA ALA A 210 15.49 -1.01 10.13
C ALA A 210 14.48 -0.83 8.99
N LEU A 211 13.18 -0.96 9.28
CA LEU A 211 12.13 -0.65 8.31
C LEU A 211 12.01 0.84 8.05
N VAL A 212 12.14 1.70 9.07
CA VAL A 212 12.20 3.16 8.89
C VAL A 212 13.32 3.53 7.91
N ALA A 213 14.53 3.01 8.11
CA ALA A 213 15.64 3.26 7.19
C ALA A 213 15.35 2.80 5.76
N THR A 214 14.62 1.68 5.60
CA THR A 214 14.20 1.21 4.29
C THR A 214 13.16 2.13 3.65
N LEU A 215 12.14 2.55 4.42
CA LEU A 215 11.10 3.49 3.97
C LEU A 215 11.67 4.86 3.65
N ASP A 216 12.63 5.36 4.43
CA ASP A 216 13.32 6.62 4.17
C ASP A 216 14.10 6.59 2.86
N ILE A 217 14.77 5.48 2.52
CA ILE A 217 15.45 5.36 1.22
C ILE A 217 14.47 5.42 0.04
N VAL A 218 13.25 4.94 0.21
CA VAL A 218 12.25 4.79 -0.87
C VAL A 218 11.10 5.80 -0.77
N HIS A 219 11.19 6.80 0.10
CA HIS A 219 10.20 7.88 0.16
C HIS A 219 10.39 8.84 -1.02
N PHE A 220 9.38 9.66 -1.26
CA PHE A 220 9.37 10.67 -2.29
C PHE A 220 9.10 12.04 -1.68
N SER A 221 10.05 12.96 -1.77
CA SER A 221 9.97 14.31 -1.16
C SER A 221 9.96 15.45 -2.17
N SER A 222 9.84 15.15 -3.48
CA SER A 222 9.80 16.20 -4.51
C SER A 222 9.08 15.77 -5.77
N GLY A 223 8.09 16.55 -6.23
CA GLY A 223 7.39 16.29 -7.48
C GLY A 223 5.97 16.82 -7.49
N SER A 224 5.11 16.22 -8.33
CA SER A 224 3.66 16.49 -8.35
C SER A 224 2.87 15.60 -7.37
N SER A 225 3.57 14.73 -6.66
CA SER A 225 3.14 13.88 -5.56
C SER A 225 4.29 13.84 -4.55
N GLU A 226 4.01 13.60 -3.29
CA GLU A 226 5.01 13.35 -2.23
C GLU A 226 4.50 12.25 -1.30
N THR A 227 5.39 11.62 -0.55
CA THR A 227 5.03 10.72 0.55
C THR A 227 4.36 11.55 1.64
N MET A 228 3.03 11.49 1.68
CA MET A 228 2.20 12.29 2.59
C MET A 228 2.23 11.70 4.01
N TYR A 229 2.24 10.37 4.09
CA TYR A 229 2.46 9.66 5.33
C TYR A 229 3.20 8.35 5.05
N SER A 230 3.86 7.86 6.09
CA SER A 230 4.39 6.51 6.14
C SER A 230 3.81 5.82 7.36
N ASN A 231 3.70 4.50 7.32
CA ASN A 231 3.38 3.74 8.51
C ASN A 231 4.21 2.46 8.60
N ILE A 232 4.47 2.05 9.83
CA ILE A 232 4.95 0.71 10.16
C ILE A 232 3.99 0.12 11.17
N PHE A 233 3.47 -1.07 10.89
CA PHE A 233 2.68 -1.84 11.83
C PHE A 233 3.53 -2.98 12.37
N ASP A 234 3.72 -3.02 13.68
CA ASP A 234 4.18 -4.21 14.38
C ASP A 234 2.96 -5.11 14.61
N LEU A 235 2.82 -6.11 13.73
CA LEU A 235 1.67 -7.01 13.73
C LEU A 235 1.69 -7.96 14.93
N THR A 236 2.88 -8.26 15.45
CA THR A 236 3.06 -9.13 16.62
C THR A 236 2.61 -8.42 17.89
N GLN A 237 2.95 -7.14 18.04
CA GLN A 237 2.64 -6.37 19.24
C GLN A 237 1.33 -5.57 19.14
N GLY A 238 0.77 -5.39 17.94
CA GLY A 238 -0.42 -4.58 17.73
C GLY A 238 -0.16 -3.08 17.89
N ILE A 239 1.02 -2.63 17.46
CA ILE A 239 1.43 -1.22 17.50
C ILE A 239 1.50 -0.67 16.09
N ALA A 240 1.00 0.55 15.88
CA ALA A 240 1.21 1.29 14.64
C ALA A 240 2.07 2.52 14.91
N TYR A 241 3.11 2.66 14.10
CA TYR A 241 3.96 3.84 14.00
C TYR A 241 3.53 4.58 12.75
N VAL A 242 3.10 5.83 12.90
CA VAL A 242 2.66 6.67 11.78
C VAL A 242 3.58 7.88 11.71
N TYR A 243 4.06 8.18 10.52
CA TYR A 243 4.95 9.30 10.22
C TYR A 243 4.24 10.22 9.24
N PHE A 244 4.35 11.52 9.44
CA PHE A 244 3.70 12.51 8.59
C PHE A 244 4.73 13.30 7.81
N GLN A 245 4.52 13.47 6.50
CA GLN A 245 5.41 14.19 5.59
C GLN A 245 6.88 13.80 5.78
N HIS A 246 7.17 12.50 5.70
CA HIS A 246 8.53 11.93 5.77
C HIS A 246 9.37 12.36 7.00
N ASP A 247 8.73 12.85 8.07
CA ASP A 247 9.36 13.06 9.37
C ASP A 247 9.46 11.73 10.12
N PHE A 248 10.53 10.99 9.84
CA PHE A 248 10.81 9.70 10.48
C PHE A 248 11.33 9.81 11.91
N ASP A 249 11.67 11.03 12.37
CA ASP A 249 12.20 11.26 13.72
C ASP A 249 11.07 11.41 14.76
N ASN A 250 9.86 11.78 14.34
CA ASN A 250 8.73 12.07 15.23
C ASN A 250 7.48 11.23 14.89
N PRO A 251 7.50 9.90 15.11
CA PRO A 251 6.32 9.08 14.91
C PRO A 251 5.20 9.39 15.91
N LEU A 252 3.96 9.28 15.44
CA LEU A 252 2.85 8.92 16.30
C LEU A 252 2.89 7.41 16.53
N GLU A 253 3.15 6.99 17.77
CA GLU A 253 3.04 5.60 18.20
C GLU A 253 1.67 5.36 18.84
N LEU A 254 0.96 4.34 18.36
CA LEU A 254 -0.37 4.00 18.85
C LEU A 254 -0.54 2.50 19.07
N ASP A 255 -1.05 2.14 20.25
CA ASP A 255 -1.57 0.80 20.53
C ASP A 255 -2.93 0.65 19.85
N VAL A 256 -3.03 -0.31 18.93
CA VAL A 256 -4.21 -0.49 18.07
C VAL A 256 -5.46 -0.81 18.90
N ALA A 257 -5.34 -1.61 19.96
CA ALA A 257 -6.48 -1.97 20.80
C ALA A 257 -6.98 -0.77 21.62
N ALA A 258 -6.06 0.04 22.17
CA ALA A 258 -6.40 1.23 22.93
C ALA A 258 -7.06 2.30 22.05
N TRP A 259 -6.53 2.54 20.86
CA TRP A 259 -7.06 3.55 19.94
C TRP A 259 -8.40 3.14 19.32
N THR A 260 -8.65 1.84 19.21
CA THR A 260 -9.94 1.30 18.74
C THR A 260 -10.95 1.08 19.89
N ALA A 261 -10.73 1.65 21.07
CA ALA A 261 -11.77 1.69 22.10
C ALA A 261 -12.98 2.56 21.70
N THR A 262 -12.79 3.51 20.78
CA THR A 262 -13.84 4.37 20.23
C THR A 262 -13.62 4.59 18.74
N SER A 263 -14.70 4.83 17.99
CA SER A 263 -14.60 5.16 16.57
C SER A 263 -14.38 6.65 16.35
N GLN A 264 -13.37 7.00 15.56
CA GLN A 264 -12.97 8.38 15.30
C GLN A 264 -12.57 8.57 13.83
N ASN A 265 -12.61 9.82 13.40
CA ASN A 265 -12.06 10.27 12.12
C ASN A 265 -11.28 11.56 12.39
N ILE A 266 -9.97 11.49 12.24
CA ILE A 266 -9.05 12.53 12.67
C ILE A 266 -8.23 12.97 11.46
N LEU A 267 -8.10 14.28 11.25
CA LEU A 267 -7.14 14.81 10.30
C LEU A 267 -5.73 14.46 10.78
N LEU A 268 -4.95 13.75 9.96
CA LEU A 268 -3.65 13.24 10.40
C LEU A 268 -2.72 14.36 10.84
N SER A 269 -2.70 15.47 10.11
CA SER A 269 -1.90 16.66 10.44
C SER A 269 -2.18 17.22 11.84
N SER A 270 -3.40 17.05 12.38
CA SER A 270 -3.74 17.52 13.73
C SER A 270 -3.10 16.72 14.87
N LEU A 271 -2.55 15.54 14.54
CA LEU A 271 -1.85 14.65 15.48
C LEU A 271 -0.35 14.94 15.57
N PHE A 272 0.19 15.74 14.63
CA PHE A 272 1.59 16.13 14.58
C PHE A 272 1.68 17.63 14.88
N GLY A 273 2.56 18.03 15.80
CA GLY A 273 2.70 19.42 16.21
C GLY A 273 3.11 20.31 15.02
N GLY A 274 2.33 21.35 14.74
CA GLY A 274 2.66 22.37 13.74
C GLY A 274 3.72 23.37 14.19
#